data_AF-A0A3D2LA80-F1
#
_entry.id   AF-A0A3D2LA80-F1
#
_cell.length_a   1.000
_cell.length_b   1.000
_cell.length_c   1.000
_cell.angle_alpha   90.00
_cell.angle_beta   90.00
_cell.angle_gamma   90.00
#
_symmetry.space_group_name_H-M   'P 1'
#
loop_
_entity.id
_entity.type
_entity.pdbx_description
1 polymer ?
#
loop_
_entity_poly.entity_id
_entity_poly.type
_entity_poly.pdbx_seq_one_letter_code
_entity_poly.pdbx_strand_id
1 'polypeptide(L)' 'EIIKMRERLNKIFAAATGKSLEQIKEDTDRDFWMSAEEAVKYGLVGKVVNHRSDVN' A
#
# COMPACT_ATOMS: atom_id res chain seq x y z
N GLU A 1 2.06 21.77 8.75
CA GLU A 1 2.91 20.57 8.93
C GLU A 1 2.24 19.25 8.55
N ILE A 2 1.10 18.84 9.13
CA ILE A 2 0.45 17.54 8.83
C ILE A 2 0.18 17.31 7.32
N ILE A 3 -0.28 18.34 6.61
CA ILE A 3 -0.59 18.25 5.17
C ILE A 3 0.66 17.90 4.34
N LYS A 4 1.79 18.59 4.57
CA LYS A 4 3.05 18.32 3.87
C LYS A 4 3.55 16.90 4.12
N MET A 5 3.41 16.41 5.35
CA MET A 5 3.80 15.04 5.69
C MET A 5 2.91 14.02 4.95
N ARG A 6 1.60 14.24 4.92
CA ARG A 6 0.64 13.37 4.23
C ARG A 6 0.91 13.33 2.72
N GLU A 7 1.18 14.47 2.10
CA GLU A 7 1.56 14.52 0.68
C GLU A 7 2.85 13.74 0.39
N ARG A 8 3.85 13.82 1.28
CA ARG A 8 5.10 13.07 1.13
C ARG A 8 4.85 11.57 1.20
N LEU A 9 4.06 11.10 2.17
CA LEU A 9 3.72 9.68 2.31
C LEU A 9 2.94 9.18 1.10
N ASN A 10 1.97 9.95 0.60
CA ASN A 10 1.17 9.55 -0.55
C ASN A 10 2.02 9.39 -1.82
N LYS A 11 3.04 10.24 -2.00
CA LYS A 11 4.01 10.08 -3.10
C LYS A 11 4.85 8.80 -2.97
N ILE A 12 5.27 8.46 -1.75
CA ILE A 12 6.03 7.22 -1.49
C ILE A 12 5.17 6.00 -1.81
N PHE A 13 3.92 5.97 -1.36
CA PHE A 13 3.00 4.87 -1.65
C PHE A 13 2.71 4.74 -3.14
N ALA A 14 2.46 5.85 -3.84
CA ALA A 14 2.24 5.85 -5.28
C ALA A 14 3.45 5.24 -6.03
N ALA A 15 4.67 5.67 -5.68
CA ALA A 15 5.89 5.15 -6.29
C ALA A 15 6.14 3.67 -5.98
N ALA A 16 5.87 3.22 -4.76
CA ALA A 16 6.09 1.84 -4.34
C ALA A 16 5.06 0.85 -4.90
N THR A 17 3.80 1.27 -5.02
CA THR A 17 2.68 0.42 -5.46
C THR A 17 2.39 0.51 -6.96
N GLY A 18 2.93 1.52 -7.65
CA GLY A 18 2.63 1.83 -9.04
C GLY A 18 1.25 2.46 -9.27
N LYS A 19 0.55 2.87 -8.21
CA LYS A 19 -0.76 3.53 -8.29
C LYS A 19 -0.64 5.03 -8.51
N SER A 20 -1.71 5.63 -9.02
CA SER A 20 -1.79 7.09 -9.15
C SER A 20 -1.83 7.76 -7.78
N LEU A 21 -1.35 9.00 -7.71
CA LEU A 21 -1.36 9.79 -6.48
C LEU A 21 -2.79 10.06 -6.01
N GLU A 22 -3.72 10.22 -6.94
CA GLU A 22 -5.15 10.43 -6.70
C GLU A 22 -5.76 9.22 -5.99
N GLN A 23 -5.50 8.00 -6.47
CA GLN A 23 -5.98 6.77 -5.84
C GLN A 23 -5.44 6.64 -4.42
N ILE A 24 -4.13 6.86 -4.22
CA ILE A 24 -3.52 6.81 -2.88
C ILE A 24 -4.15 7.85 -1.96
N LYS A 25 -4.44 9.06 -2.43
CA LYS A 25 -5.06 10.11 -1.61
C LYS A 25 -6.45 9.70 -1.12
N GLU A 26 -7.26 9.09 -1.99
CA GLU A 26 -8.58 8.57 -1.64
C GLU A 26 -8.46 7.42 -0.62
N ASP A 27 -7.59 6.45 -0.91
CA ASP A 27 -7.38 5.27 -0.06
C ASP A 27 -6.78 5.60 1.31
N THR A 28 -6.01 6.69 1.41
CA THR A 28 -5.38 7.16 2.67
C THR A 28 -6.18 8.24 3.38
N ASP A 29 -7.39 8.58 2.90
CA ASP A 29 -8.26 9.54 3.58
C ASP A 29 -8.91 9.01 4.83
N ARG A 30 -9.08 7.69 4.88
CA ARG A 30 -9.64 6.95 6.00
C ARG A 30 -8.81 5.69 6.22
N ASP A 31 -9.10 4.99 7.31
CA ASP A 31 -8.54 3.66 7.52
C ASP A 31 -9.05 2.73 6.44
N PHE A 32 -8.14 2.31 5.56
CA PHE A 32 -8.42 1.38 4.48
C PHE A 32 -7.79 0.02 4.79
N TRP A 33 -8.60 -0.87 5.35
CA TRP A 33 -8.20 -2.22 5.70
C TRP A 33 -8.24 -3.12 4.47
N MET A 34 -7.25 -4.00 4.36
CA MET A 34 -7.11 -4.96 3.27
C MET A 34 -6.83 -6.35 3.83
N SER A 35 -7.33 -7.38 3.14
CA SER A 35 -6.84 -8.75 3.29
C SER A 35 -5.39 -8.87 2.78
N ALA A 36 -4.72 -9.98 3.10
CA ALA A 36 -3.38 -10.25 2.61
C ALA A 36 -3.36 -10.35 1.06
N GLU A 37 -4.38 -10.98 0.47
CA GLU A 37 -4.55 -11.09 -0.98
C GLU A 37 -4.82 -9.74 -1.64
N GLU A 38 -5.62 -8.89 -1.00
CA GLU A 38 -5.88 -7.52 -1.46
C GLU A 38 -4.60 -6.69 -1.43
N ALA A 39 -3.81 -6.78 -0.36
CA ALA A 39 -2.53 -6.07 -0.24
C ALA A 39 -1.52 -6.50 -1.31
N VAL A 40 -1.51 -7.78 -1.71
CA VAL A 40 -0.71 -8.26 -2.85
C VAL A 40 -1.18 -7.65 -4.16
N LYS A 41 -2.49 -7.72 -4.45
CA LYS A 41 -3.06 -7.11 -5.68
C LYS A 41 -2.88 -5.60 -5.72
N TYR A 42 -2.88 -4.96 -4.55
CA TYR A 42 -2.66 -3.54 -4.41
C TYR A 42 -1.20 -3.15 -4.67
N GLY A 43 -0.26 -4.10 -4.62
CA GLY A 43 1.17 -3.86 -4.82
C GLY A 43 1.91 -3.42 -3.56
N LEU A 44 1.29 -3.53 -2.38
CA LEU A 44 1.94 -3.26 -1.09
C LEU A 44 2.75 -4.46 -0.59
N VAL A 45 2.36 -5.67 -0.98
CA VAL A 45 2.98 -6.92 -0.53
C VAL A 45 3.36 -7.77 -1.75
N GLY A 46 4.50 -8.46 -1.69
CA GLY A 46 4.97 -9.30 -2.80
C GLY A 46 4.24 -10.65 -2.90
N LYS A 47 4.15 -11.40 -1.79
CA LYS A 47 3.43 -12.68 -1.73
C LYS A 47 2.91 -12.96 -0.32
N VAL A 48 1.81 -13.70 -0.22
CA VAL A 48 1.32 -14.27 1.03
C VAL A 48 2.03 -15.60 1.26
N VAL A 49 2.50 -15.84 2.49
CA VAL A 49 3.23 -17.04 2.91
C VAL A 49 2.38 -17.76 3.94
N ASN A 50 2.02 -19.02 3.70
CA ASN A 50 1.21 -19.81 4.63
C ASN A 50 2.06 -20.75 5.48
N HIS A 51 3.19 -21.20 4.91
CA HIS A 51 4.13 -22.09 5.58
C HIS A 51 5.56 -21.58 5.42
N ARG A 52 6.43 -21.94 6.36
CA ARG A 52 7.85 -21.56 6.31
C ARG A 52 8.54 -22.04 5.03
N SER A 53 8.06 -23.14 4.44
CA SER A 53 8.52 -23.67 3.15
C SER A 53 8.34 -22.69 1.99
N ASP A 54 7.38 -21.78 2.05
CA ASP A 54 7.04 -20.90 0.91
C ASP A 54 8.01 -19.70 0.80
N VAL A 55 8.93 -19.54 1.76
CA VAL A 55 9.93 -18.46 1.80
C VAL A 55 11.23 -18.82 1.07
N ASN A 56 11.41 -20.10 0.72
CA ASN A 56 12.64 -20.63 0.14
C ASN A 56 12.81 -20.30 -1.35
#